data_AF-A0A7C8Q0D9-F1
#
_entry.id   AF-A0A7C8Q0D9-F1
#
_cell.length_a   1.000
_cell.length_b   1.000
_cell.length_c   1.000
_cell.angle_alpha   90.00
_cell.angle_beta   90.00
_cell.angle_gamma   90.00
#
_symmetry.space_group_name_H-M   'P 1'
#
loop_
_entity.id
_entity.type
_entity.pdbx_description
1 polymer ?
#
loop_
_entity_poly.entity_id
_entity_poly.type
_entity_poly.pdbx_seq_one_letter_code
_entity_poly.pdbx_strand_id
1 'polypeptide(L)'
;MSLSNGRYYLLYDFDRGARHVSRAPSEDFSLLPKHIFALPRGVKGRSWKLENRGDGVVDLESGGAPTGVAPQNPDDGPYAFLIPGFQGR
;
A
#
# COMPACT_ATOMS: atom_id res chain seq x y z
N MET A 1 -6.81 16.08 -12.81
CA MET A 1 -5.40 15.73 -13.11
C MET A 1 -5.27 14.23 -13.01
N SER A 2 -4.66 13.59 -14.01
CA SER A 2 -4.43 12.14 -14.02
C SER A 2 -2.98 11.88 -13.57
N LEU A 3 -2.78 11.00 -12.59
CA LEU A 3 -1.43 10.56 -12.21
C LEU A 3 -0.89 9.66 -13.31
N SER A 4 0.34 9.94 -13.77
CA SER A 4 1.03 9.11 -14.75
C SER A 4 1.38 7.76 -14.15
N ASN A 5 1.32 6.70 -14.95
CA ASN A 5 1.81 5.38 -14.55
C ASN A 5 3.28 5.47 -14.16
N GLY A 6 3.69 4.76 -13.11
CA GLY A 6 5.08 4.82 -12.65
C GLY A 6 5.31 4.32 -11.24
N ARG A 7 6.48 4.71 -10.70
CA ARG A 7 6.89 4.37 -9.34
C ARG A 7 6.87 5.61 -8.46
N TYR A 8 6.23 5.50 -7.30
CA TYR A 8 6.01 6.62 -6.39
C TYR A 8 6.40 6.27 -4.95
N TYR A 9 6.78 7.27 -4.17
CA TYR A 9 6.79 7.17 -2.72
C TYR A 9 5.51 7.82 -2.19
N LEU A 10 4.74 7.07 -1.42
CA LEU A 10 3.56 7.59 -0.72
C LEU A 10 4.02 8.11 0.65
N LEU A 11 3.65 9.35 0.96
CA LEU A 11 4.00 10.02 2.21
C LEU A 11 2.72 10.36 2.96
N TYR A 12 2.69 10.03 4.24
CA TYR A 12 1.71 10.51 5.20
C TYR A 12 2.33 11.67 5.96
N ASP A 13 1.72 12.86 5.86
CA ASP A 13 2.23 14.09 6.47
C ASP A 13 1.12 14.82 7.25
N PHE A 14 0.69 14.21 8.35
CA PHE A 14 -0.30 14.80 9.26
C PHE A 14 0.35 15.63 10.38
N ASP A 15 1.58 15.29 10.77
CA ASP A 15 2.28 15.85 11.94
C ASP A 15 3.54 16.65 11.57
N ARG A 16 3.60 17.22 10.36
CA ARG A 16 4.77 17.91 9.78
C ARG A 16 6.04 17.06 9.78
N GLY A 17 5.85 15.74 9.76
CA GLY A 17 6.89 14.75 9.78
C GLY A 17 6.55 13.70 8.76
N ALA A 18 6.89 13.97 7.49
CA ALA A 18 6.61 13.07 6.38
C ALA A 18 7.11 11.65 6.69
N ARG A 19 6.18 10.70 6.72
CA ARG A 19 6.43 9.28 6.95
C ARG A 19 6.08 8.50 5.69
N HIS A 20 6.94 7.57 5.32
CA HIS A 20 6.62 6.68 4.20
C HIS A 20 5.44 5.78 4.56
N VAL A 21 4.47 5.65 3.65
CA VAL A 21 3.40 4.66 3.74
C VAL A 21 3.83 3.43 2.95
N SER A 22 3.95 2.28 3.61
CA SER A 22 4.46 1.04 3.00
C SER A 22 4.16 -0.16 3.91
N ARG A 23 4.44 -1.36 3.40
CA ARG A 23 4.67 -2.56 4.21
C ARG A 23 5.87 -2.37 5.15
N ALA A 24 5.92 -3.19 6.20
CA ALA A 24 7.05 -3.21 7.13
C ALA A 24 8.36 -3.63 6.41
N PRO A 25 9.53 -3.14 6.85
CA PRO A 25 10.82 -3.55 6.27
C PRO A 25 11.11 -5.05 6.41
N SER A 26 10.60 -5.66 7.48
CA SER A 26 10.69 -7.08 7.80
C SER A 26 9.30 -7.60 8.17
N GLU A 27 8.93 -8.74 7.60
CA GLU A 27 7.65 -9.40 7.78
C GLU A 27 7.91 -10.90 7.88
N ASP A 28 6.97 -11.64 8.45
CA ASP A 28 6.99 -13.10 8.41
C ASP A 28 6.83 -13.63 6.97
N PHE A 29 7.15 -14.91 6.76
CA PHE A 29 7.10 -15.57 5.45
C PHE A 29 5.71 -16.11 5.06
N SER A 30 4.67 -15.87 5.86
CA SER A 30 3.31 -16.29 5.50
C SER A 30 2.78 -15.49 4.31
N LEU A 31 1.87 -16.13 3.58
CA LEU A 31 1.12 -15.51 2.49
C LEU A 31 -0.12 -14.75 2.99
N LEU A 32 -0.24 -14.54 4.32
CA LEU A 32 -1.30 -13.72 4.87
C LEU A 32 -1.17 -12.28 4.34
N PRO A 33 -2.29 -11.57 4.14
CA PRO A 33 -2.26 -10.16 3.77
C PRO A 33 -1.35 -9.36 4.71
N LYS A 34 -0.56 -8.46 4.13
CA LYS A 34 0.40 -7.64 4.89
C LYS A 34 -0.14 -6.24 5.07
N HIS A 35 -0.13 -5.74 6.30
CA HIS A 35 -0.62 -4.39 6.59
C HIS A 35 0.23 -3.32 5.89
N ILE A 36 -0.44 -2.27 5.44
CA ILE A 36 0.17 -1.03 4.98
C ILE A 36 -0.10 0.04 6.02
N PHE A 37 0.95 0.71 6.47
CA PHE A 37 0.84 1.74 7.50
C PHE A 37 1.90 2.83 7.28
N ALA A 38 1.74 3.95 7.99
CA ALA A 38 2.76 4.98 8.05
C ALA A 38 3.94 4.47 8.89
N LEU A 39 5.09 4.25 8.24
CA LEU A 39 6.31 3.78 8.89
C LEU A 39 6.83 4.80 9.92
N PRO A 40 7.61 4.38 10.92
CA PRO A 40 8.26 5.30 11.84
C PRO A 40 9.12 6.34 11.11
N ARG A 41 9.29 7.52 11.72
CA ARG A 41 10.12 8.59 11.16
C ARG A 41 11.55 8.07 10.89
N GLY A 42 12.10 8.45 9.75
CA GLY A 42 13.44 8.01 9.32
C GLY A 42 13.49 6.62 8.66
N VAL A 43 12.40 5.82 8.73
CA VAL A 43 12.33 4.54 8.03
C VAL A 43 11.86 4.77 6.59
N LYS A 44 12.66 4.32 5.62
CA LYS A 44 12.33 4.43 4.20
C LYS A 44 11.45 3.25 3.77
N GLY A 45 10.27 3.58 3.25
CA GLY A 45 9.39 2.60 2.60
C GLY A 45 9.84 2.27 1.18
N ARG A 46 9.31 1.18 0.62
CA ARG A 46 9.55 0.81 -0.78
C ARG A 46 8.73 1.69 -1.72
N SER A 47 9.17 1.82 -2.97
CA SER A 47 8.37 2.50 -3.99
C SER A 47 7.13 1.67 -4.34
N TRP A 48 6.01 2.36 -4.54
CA TRP A 48 4.75 1.82 -5.02
C TRP A 48 4.72 1.83 -6.52
N LYS A 49 4.14 0.81 -7.14
CA LYS A 49 3.79 0.84 -8.56
C LYS A 49 2.35 1.34 -8.68
N LEU A 50 2.16 2.34 -9.53
CA LEU A 50 0.85 2.91 -9.85
C LEU A 50 0.52 2.61 -11.31
N GLU A 51 -0.64 1.99 -11.53
CA GLU A 51 -1.25 1.85 -12.85
C GLU A 51 -2.59 2.57 -12.87
N ASN A 52 -2.73 3.54 -13.77
CA ASN A 52 -3.97 4.27 -13.97
C ASN A 52 -4.93 3.43 -14.83
N ARG A 53 -6.14 3.19 -14.32
CA ARG A 53 -7.19 2.42 -14.99
C ARG A 53 -8.18 3.30 -15.76
N GLY A 54 -8.06 4.62 -15.67
CA GLY A 54 -9.04 5.57 -16.18
C GLY A 54 -10.01 6.02 -15.10
N ASP A 55 -10.80 7.07 -15.39
CA ASP A 55 -11.92 7.55 -14.57
C ASP A 55 -11.60 7.86 -13.10
N GLY A 56 -10.35 8.22 -12.82
CA GLY A 56 -9.88 8.52 -11.46
C GLY A 56 -9.56 7.27 -10.62
N VAL A 57 -9.61 6.08 -11.22
CA VAL A 57 -9.25 4.81 -10.58
C VAL A 57 -7.78 4.48 -10.86
N VAL A 58 -7.06 4.10 -9.81
CA VAL A 58 -5.68 3.64 -9.90
C VAL A 58 -5.51 2.32 -9.16
N ASP A 59 -4.74 1.42 -9.75
CA ASP A 59 -4.22 0.25 -9.04
C ASP A 59 -2.87 0.60 -8.42
N LEU A 60 -2.73 0.20 -7.15
CA LEU A 60 -1.53 0.40 -6.36
C LEU A 60 -0.97 -0.96 -5.94
N GLU A 61 0.32 -1.17 -6.21
CA GLU A 61 1.05 -2.33 -5.71
C GLU A 61 2.18 -1.93 -4.75
N SER A 62 2.27 -2.67 -3.65
CA SER A 62 3.32 -2.50 -2.63
C SER A 62 4.20 -3.75 -2.57
N GLY A 63 5.45 -3.60 -3.00
CA GLY A 63 6.39 -4.73 -3.07
C GLY A 63 5.96 -5.84 -4.03
N GLY A 64 5.28 -5.47 -5.13
CA GLY A 64 4.81 -6.40 -6.17
C GLY A 64 3.49 -7.11 -5.86
N ALA A 65 2.81 -6.72 -4.77
CA ALA A 65 1.49 -7.26 -4.42
C ALA A 65 0.40 -6.18 -4.57
N PRO A 66 -0.77 -6.51 -5.13
CA PRO A 66 -1.90 -5.58 -5.22
C PRO A 66 -2.40 -5.21 -3.82
N THR A 67 -2.97 -4.01 -3.71
CA THR A 67 -3.42 -3.45 -2.44
C THR A 67 -4.91 -3.13 -2.43
N GLY A 68 -5.49 -3.06 -1.23
CA GLY A 68 -6.91 -2.75 -1.05
C GLY A 68 -7.29 -2.76 0.44
N VAL A 69 -8.57 -2.58 0.74
CA VAL A 69 -9.11 -2.61 2.11
C VAL A 69 -9.80 -3.95 2.34
N ALA A 70 -9.60 -4.57 3.50
CA ALA A 70 -10.33 -5.78 3.85
C ALA A 70 -11.81 -5.44 4.14
N PRO A 71 -12.80 -6.12 3.52
CA PRO A 71 -14.21 -5.76 3.66
C PRO A 71 -14.78 -6.04 5.05
N GLN A 72 -14.15 -6.93 5.83
CA GLN A 72 -14.67 -7.35 7.13
C GLN A 72 -14.45 -6.31 8.24
N ASN A 73 -13.42 -5.48 8.13
CA ASN A 73 -13.15 -4.42 9.10
C ASN A 73 -12.44 -3.22 8.42
N PRO A 74 -13.19 -2.18 8.03
CA PRO A 74 -12.61 -1.02 7.35
C PRO A 74 -11.65 -0.22 8.22
N ASP A 75 -11.69 -0.38 9.55
CA ASP A 75 -10.79 0.30 10.49
C ASP A 75 -9.39 -0.33 10.53
N ASP A 76 -9.22 -1.55 10.01
CA ASP A 76 -7.91 -2.23 9.95
C ASP A 76 -6.96 -1.62 8.91
N GLY A 77 -7.50 -0.76 8.05
CA GLY A 77 -6.76 -0.04 7.02
C GLY A 77 -6.39 -0.90 5.81
N PRO A 78 -5.46 -0.40 4.98
CA PRO A 78 -5.10 -1.06 3.73
C PRO A 78 -4.15 -2.25 3.94
N TYR A 79 -4.27 -3.24 3.05
CA TYR A 79 -3.45 -4.44 3.00
C TYR A 79 -2.85 -4.65 1.61
N ALA A 80 -1.72 -5.36 1.57
CA ALA A 80 -1.14 -5.96 0.39
C ALA A 80 -1.49 -7.46 0.35
N PHE A 81 -2.17 -7.89 -0.71
CA PHE A 81 -2.65 -9.26 -0.85
C PHE A 81 -1.61 -10.10 -1.60
N LEU A 82 -0.94 -11.00 -0.87
CA LEU A 82 0.16 -11.80 -1.44
C LEU A 82 -0.33 -13.00 -2.27
N ILE A 83 -1.61 -13.37 -2.15
CA ILE A 83 -2.23 -14.45 -2.92
C ILE A 83 -3.10 -13.82 -4.03
N PRO A 84 -2.82 -14.13 -5.31
CA PRO A 84 -3.65 -13.64 -6.43
C PRO A 84 -5.12 -14.06 -6.27
N GLY A 85 -6.04 -13.10 -6.39
CA GLY A 85 -7.49 -13.36 -6.31
C GLY A 85 -8.08 -13.43 -4.90
N PHE A 86 -7.29 -13.28 -3.84
CA PHE A 86 -7.81 -13.18 -2.47
C PHE A 86 -8.21 -11.74 -2.16
N GLN A 87 -9.41 -11.34 -2.60
CA GLN A 87 -10.12 -10.20 -2.01
C GLN A 87 -10.94 -10.77 -0.86
N GLY A 88 -10.75 -10.26 0.36
CA GLY A 88 -11.32 -10.83 1.59
C GLY A 88 -12.78 -11.23 1.40
N ARG A 89 -13.11 -12.50 1.69
CA ARG A 89 -14.49 -12.99 1.69
C ARG A 89 -15.34 -12.24 2.70
#